data_AF-A0AAX1QDN1-F1
#
_entry.id   AF-A0AAX1QDN1-F1
#
_cell.length_a   1.000
_cell.length_b   1.000
_cell.length_c   1.000
_cell.angle_alpha   90.00
_cell.angle_beta   90.00
_cell.angle_gamma   90.00
#
_symmetry.space_group_name_H-M   'P 1'
#
loop_
_entity.id
_entity.type
_entity.pdbx_description
1 polymer ?
#
loop_
_entity_poly.entity_id
_entity_poly.type
_entity_poly.pdbx_seq_one_letter_code
_entity_poly.pdbx_strand_id
1 'polypeptide(L)'
;MLTIGELAAKTEVTIRTLRYYDKIGLLNPRHYKEGGHRLYQKEDVMRLQQIQSLKLIGFSLKEIKSLLDKSSVEQETLHIAIDSKLAHLKEERNSIEKTISSLYHIKTVTSNHQNIDLRLFCFVLYSLLWNEREKHSQSELFIQSFTEEERKKLDQQYFTLYTELKYLAAKDLSPSSSQARQLYSNIQDLISRTIIEDKFSPTSLAISNEIFNPFTEKELRFLKSLPEHQKDQS
;
A
#
# COMPACT_ATOMS: atom_id res chain seq x y z
N MET A 1 -45.73 12.72 -9.07
CA MET A 1 -44.98 11.45 -8.88
C MET A 1 -44.04 11.28 -10.06
N LEU A 2 -42.88 10.68 -9.84
CA LEU A 2 -41.86 10.40 -10.86
C LEU A 2 -41.72 8.88 -11.04
N THR A 3 -41.62 8.44 -12.28
CA THR A 3 -41.14 7.08 -12.59
C THR A 3 -39.66 6.93 -12.23
N ILE A 4 -39.18 5.70 -12.13
CA ILE A 4 -37.75 5.43 -11.89
C ILE A 4 -36.83 6.08 -12.95
N GLY A 5 -37.28 6.17 -14.21
CA GLY A 5 -36.54 6.80 -15.29
C GLY A 5 -36.47 8.32 -15.15
N GLU A 6 -37.59 8.95 -14.81
CA GLU A 6 -37.64 10.41 -14.56
C GLU A 6 -36.84 10.79 -13.31
N LEU A 7 -36.91 9.96 -12.26
CA LEU A 7 -36.11 10.17 -11.05
C LEU A 7 -34.62 10.08 -11.36
N ALA A 8 -34.20 9.04 -12.10
CA ALA A 8 -32.82 8.87 -12.54
C ALA A 8 -32.31 10.07 -13.34
N ALA A 9 -33.10 10.53 -14.31
CA ALA A 9 -32.74 11.68 -15.14
C ALA A 9 -32.63 12.98 -14.33
N LYS A 10 -33.52 13.20 -13.36
CA LYS A 10 -33.53 14.42 -12.53
C LYS A 10 -32.44 14.47 -11.46
N THR A 11 -31.89 13.33 -11.06
CA THR A 11 -30.98 13.22 -9.91
C THR A 11 -29.59 12.73 -10.30
N GLU A 12 -29.35 12.50 -11.60
CA GLU A 12 -28.10 11.96 -12.14
C GLU A 12 -27.72 10.58 -11.55
N VAL A 13 -28.68 9.91 -10.89
CA VAL A 13 -28.51 8.57 -10.34
C VAL A 13 -28.98 7.55 -11.36
N THR A 14 -28.17 6.52 -11.62
CA THR A 14 -28.56 5.49 -12.59
C THR A 14 -29.78 4.70 -12.11
N ILE A 15 -30.60 4.21 -13.05
CA ILE A 15 -31.72 3.29 -12.76
C ILE A 15 -31.23 2.06 -11.98
N ARG A 16 -30.03 1.55 -12.31
CA ARG A 16 -29.41 0.42 -11.60
C ARG A 16 -29.20 0.74 -10.12
N THR A 17 -28.69 1.94 -9.81
CA THR A 17 -28.48 2.40 -8.43
C THR A 17 -29.81 2.55 -7.69
N LEU A 18 -30.83 3.15 -8.32
CA LEU A 18 -32.17 3.27 -7.70
C LEU A 18 -32.80 1.90 -7.40
N ARG A 19 -32.69 0.93 -8.31
CA ARG A 19 -33.14 -0.46 -8.07
C ARG A 19 -32.35 -1.12 -6.94
N TYR A 20 -31.06 -0.83 -6.83
CA TYR A 20 -30.25 -1.36 -5.75
C TYR A 20 -30.64 -0.76 -4.40
N TYR A 21 -30.87 0.55 -4.32
CA TYR A 21 -31.35 1.22 -3.10
C TYR A 21 -32.71 0.68 -2.64
N ASP A 22 -33.63 0.42 -3.57
CA ASP A 22 -34.89 -0.28 -3.29
C ASP A 22 -34.65 -1.68 -2.72
N LYS A 23 -33.78 -2.49 -3.38
CA LYS A 23 -33.45 -3.85 -2.94
C LYS A 23 -32.92 -3.92 -1.51
N ILE A 24 -32.10 -2.96 -1.09
CA ILE A 24 -31.51 -2.93 0.27
C ILE A 24 -32.39 -2.18 1.29
N GLY A 25 -33.56 -1.70 0.88
CA GLY A 25 -34.47 -0.95 1.74
C GLY A 25 -33.98 0.45 2.09
N LEU A 26 -33.10 1.04 1.28
CA LEU A 26 -32.53 2.37 1.50
C LEU A 26 -33.40 3.46 0.88
N LEU A 27 -33.98 3.22 -0.30
CA LEU A 27 -34.93 4.13 -0.96
C LEU A 27 -36.02 3.31 -1.65
N ASN A 28 -37.20 3.26 -1.03
CA ASN A 28 -38.29 2.43 -1.51
C ASN A 28 -39.35 3.30 -2.18
N PRO A 29 -39.92 2.89 -3.32
CA PRO A 29 -41.05 3.59 -3.92
C PRO A 29 -42.26 3.48 -3.00
N ARG A 30 -42.91 4.61 -2.72
CA ARG A 30 -44.14 4.63 -1.90
C ARG A 30 -45.38 4.16 -2.66
N HIS A 31 -45.33 4.20 -3.99
CA HIS A 31 -46.45 3.83 -4.85
C HIS A 31 -46.00 3.03 -6.07
N TYR A 32 -46.97 2.36 -6.67
CA TYR A 32 -46.82 1.65 -7.93
C TYR A 32 -47.93 2.08 -8.88
N LYS A 33 -47.64 2.26 -10.18
CA LYS A 33 -48.68 2.38 -11.21
C LYS A 33 -49.44 1.06 -11.34
N GLU A 34 -50.64 1.12 -11.92
CA GLU A 34 -51.26 -0.03 -12.57
C GLU A 34 -50.25 -0.63 -13.58
N GLY A 35 -49.91 -1.90 -13.42
CA GLY A 35 -48.82 -2.57 -14.15
C GLY A 35 -47.49 -2.70 -13.39
N GLY A 36 -47.40 -2.27 -12.12
CA GLY A 36 -46.26 -2.57 -11.24
C GLY A 36 -45.04 -1.66 -11.41
N HIS A 37 -45.16 -0.55 -12.16
CA HIS A 37 -44.07 0.42 -12.29
C HIS A 37 -43.90 1.26 -11.03
N ARG A 38 -42.65 1.37 -10.54
CA ARG A 38 -42.28 2.16 -9.36
C ARG A 38 -42.58 3.65 -9.54
N LEU A 39 -43.19 4.26 -8.53
CA LEU A 39 -43.47 5.69 -8.46
C LEU A 39 -42.86 6.31 -7.20
N TYR A 40 -42.19 7.45 -7.40
CA TYR A 40 -41.51 8.22 -6.38
C TYR A 40 -42.17 9.59 -6.20
N GLN A 41 -42.30 10.03 -4.96
CA GLN A 41 -42.85 11.33 -4.58
C GLN A 41 -41.75 12.30 -4.16
N LYS A 42 -42.13 13.53 -3.79
CA LYS A 42 -41.20 14.59 -3.42
C LYS A 42 -40.32 14.17 -2.22
N GLU A 43 -40.90 13.45 -1.28
CA GLU A 43 -40.24 12.94 -0.08
C GLU A 43 -39.17 11.91 -0.44
N ASP A 44 -39.39 11.10 -1.48
CA ASP A 44 -38.40 10.14 -1.96
C ASP A 44 -37.22 10.84 -2.65
N VAL A 45 -37.48 11.96 -3.34
CA VAL A 45 -36.42 12.81 -3.91
C VAL A 45 -35.59 13.44 -2.78
N MET A 46 -36.24 13.92 -1.72
CA MET A 46 -35.55 14.47 -0.54
C MET A 46 -34.69 13.40 0.17
N ARG A 47 -35.23 12.18 0.33
CA ARG A 47 -34.47 11.06 0.88
C ARG A 47 -33.28 10.69 -0.02
N LEU A 48 -33.47 10.68 -1.33
CA LEU A 48 -32.37 10.43 -2.27
C LEU A 48 -31.29 11.51 -2.18
N GLN A 49 -31.66 12.78 -2.00
CA GLN A 49 -30.71 13.86 -1.77
C GLN A 49 -29.90 13.63 -0.47
N GLN A 50 -30.56 13.24 0.63
CA GLN A 50 -29.87 12.91 1.89
C GLN A 50 -28.88 11.75 1.72
N ILE A 51 -29.29 10.69 1.02
CA ILE A 51 -28.43 9.55 0.69
C ILE A 51 -27.19 10.02 -0.07
N GLN A 52 -27.37 10.86 -1.10
CA GLN A 52 -26.26 11.38 -1.90
C GLN A 52 -25.31 12.26 -1.08
N SER A 53 -25.83 13.15 -0.23
CA SER A 53 -25.01 14.01 0.64
C SER A 53 -24.11 13.19 1.58
N LEU A 54 -24.67 12.19 2.27
CA LEU A 54 -23.90 11.34 3.17
C LEU A 54 -22.92 10.44 2.40
N LYS A 55 -23.29 10.00 1.18
CA LYS A 55 -22.40 9.22 0.32
C LYS A 55 -21.19 10.03 -0.13
N LEU A 56 -21.37 11.32 -0.43
CA LEU A 56 -20.32 12.24 -0.88
C LEU A 56 -19.19 12.37 0.15
N ILE A 57 -19.52 12.40 1.44
CA ILE A 57 -18.55 12.47 2.54
C ILE A 57 -18.08 11.08 3.00
N GLY A 58 -18.42 10.03 2.24
CA GLY A 58 -17.84 8.71 2.39
C GLY A 58 -18.56 7.77 3.36
N PHE A 59 -19.78 8.06 3.82
CA PHE A 59 -20.55 7.07 4.56
C PHE A 59 -20.90 5.86 3.67
N SER A 60 -20.85 4.67 4.25
CA SER A 60 -21.34 3.45 3.64
C SER A 60 -22.87 3.44 3.59
N LEU A 61 -23.45 2.67 2.67
CA LEU A 61 -24.91 2.59 2.55
C LEU A 61 -25.58 2.04 3.82
N LYS A 62 -24.85 1.24 4.60
CA LYS A 62 -25.31 0.70 5.89
C LYS A 62 -25.40 1.80 6.95
N GLU A 63 -24.38 2.65 7.05
CA GLU A 63 -24.36 3.78 7.98
C GLU A 63 -25.42 4.82 7.59
N ILE A 64 -25.55 5.13 6.30
CA ILE A 64 -26.59 6.02 5.77
C ILE A 64 -27.98 5.52 6.15
N LYS A 65 -28.23 4.22 5.97
CA LYS A 65 -29.50 3.61 6.37
C LYS A 65 -29.77 3.79 7.86
N SER A 66 -28.78 3.48 8.71
CA SER A 66 -28.88 3.64 10.18
C SER A 66 -29.22 5.08 10.60
N LEU A 67 -28.64 6.08 9.92
CA LEU A 67 -28.88 7.49 10.19
C LEU A 67 -30.26 7.98 9.68
N LEU A 68 -30.69 7.50 8.51
CA LEU A 68 -31.91 7.98 7.84
C LEU A 68 -33.17 7.18 8.17
N ASP A 69 -33.07 6.04 8.86
CA ASP A 69 -34.25 5.27 9.28
C ASP A 69 -34.97 5.90 10.49
N LYS A 70 -34.34 6.88 11.14
CA LYS A 70 -34.96 7.73 12.18
C LYS A 70 -35.31 9.10 11.60
N SER A 71 -36.44 9.68 12.01
CA SER A 71 -36.84 11.03 11.59
C SER A 71 -35.92 12.12 12.14
N SER A 72 -35.27 11.83 13.27
CA SER A 72 -34.24 12.65 13.91
C SER A 72 -33.27 11.73 14.64
N VAL A 73 -32.00 12.10 14.68
CA VAL A 73 -30.96 11.40 15.44
C VAL A 73 -30.53 12.31 16.59
N GLU A 74 -30.29 11.73 17.77
CA GLU A 74 -29.71 12.47 18.89
C GLU A 74 -28.35 13.04 18.48
N GLN A 75 -28.08 14.28 18.90
CA GLN A 75 -26.83 14.98 18.56
C GLN A 75 -25.59 14.14 18.86
N GLU A 76 -25.57 13.47 20.02
CA GLU A 76 -24.47 12.61 20.45
C GLU A 76 -24.23 11.43 19.47
N THR A 77 -25.30 10.75 19.06
CA THR A 77 -25.20 9.64 18.09
C THR A 77 -24.64 10.12 16.75
N LEU A 78 -25.07 11.29 16.29
CA LEU A 78 -24.57 11.89 15.05
C LEU A 78 -23.09 12.28 15.17
N HIS A 79 -22.70 12.90 16.28
CA HIS A 79 -21.32 13.28 16.56
C HIS A 79 -20.39 12.06 16.60
N ILE A 80 -20.78 10.97 17.29
CA ILE A 80 -20.02 9.71 17.31
C ILE A 80 -19.81 9.16 15.89
N ALA A 81 -20.84 9.17 15.05
CA ALA A 81 -20.73 8.71 13.67
C ALA A 81 -19.78 9.59 12.83
N ILE A 82 -19.83 10.91 13.03
CA ILE A 82 -18.92 11.87 12.38
C ILE A 82 -17.48 11.68 12.85
N ASP A 83 -17.25 11.55 14.16
CA ASP A 83 -15.91 11.37 14.73
C ASP A 83 -15.28 10.05 14.29
N SER A 84 -16.06 8.97 14.26
CA SER A 84 -15.63 7.70 13.70
C SER A 84 -15.23 7.84 12.22
N LYS A 85 -16.03 8.55 11.42
CA LYS A 85 -15.71 8.80 10.01
C LYS A 85 -14.46 9.67 9.84
N LEU A 86 -14.28 10.70 10.66
CA LEU A 86 -13.10 11.55 10.69
C LEU A 86 -11.85 10.77 11.06
N ALA A 87 -11.92 9.89 12.07
CA ALA A 87 -10.82 9.04 12.47
C ALA A 87 -10.39 8.12 11.31
N HIS A 88 -11.34 7.43 10.68
CA HIS A 88 -11.08 6.56 9.55
C HIS A 88 -10.45 7.31 8.36
N LEU A 89 -10.97 8.48 8.00
CA LEU A 89 -10.40 9.30 6.92
C LEU A 89 -9.00 9.82 7.25
N LYS A 90 -8.71 10.13 8.52
CA LYS A 90 -7.35 10.52 8.96
C LYS A 90 -6.38 9.34 8.84
N GLU A 91 -6.80 8.13 9.20
CA GLU A 91 -6.00 6.92 9.03
C GLU A 91 -5.72 6.64 7.54
N GLU A 92 -6.74 6.73 6.69
CA GLU A 92 -6.61 6.57 5.25
C GLU A 92 -5.65 7.61 4.66
N ARG A 93 -5.80 8.89 5.02
CA ARG A 93 -4.88 9.96 4.63
C ARG A 93 -3.45 9.65 5.06
N ASN A 94 -3.24 9.24 6.31
CA ASN A 94 -1.91 8.90 6.79
C ASN A 94 -1.31 7.71 6.02
N SER A 95 -2.11 6.71 5.66
CA SER A 95 -1.67 5.58 4.81
C SER A 95 -1.31 6.02 3.40
N ILE A 96 -2.07 6.94 2.81
CA ILE A 96 -1.79 7.51 1.49
C ILE A 96 -0.48 8.30 1.53
N GLU A 97 -0.29 9.18 2.52
CA GLU A 97 0.95 9.96 2.66
C GLU A 97 2.19 9.08 2.80
N LYS A 98 2.09 7.98 3.57
CA LYS A 98 3.18 7.00 3.67
C LYS A 98 3.48 6.31 2.35
N THR A 99 2.43 5.95 1.60
CA THR A 99 2.58 5.35 0.27
C THR A 99 3.27 6.35 -0.68
N ILE A 100 2.88 7.63 -0.63
CA ILE A 100 3.49 8.71 -1.41
C ILE A 100 4.97 8.86 -1.05
N SER A 101 5.32 8.91 0.25
CA SER A 101 6.71 8.97 0.72
C SER A 101 7.53 7.78 0.23
N SER A 102 7.00 6.55 0.36
CA SER A 102 7.66 5.33 -0.15
C SER A 102 7.91 5.39 -1.66
N LEU A 103 6.96 5.93 -2.44
CA LEU A 103 7.11 6.11 -3.88
C LEU A 103 8.18 7.15 -4.24
N TYR A 104 8.28 8.26 -3.50
CA TYR A 104 9.36 9.24 -3.69
C TYR A 104 10.72 8.66 -3.32
N HIS A 105 10.78 7.88 -2.25
CA HIS A 105 12.00 7.20 -1.82
C HIS A 105 12.51 6.26 -2.90
N ILE A 106 11.68 5.31 -3.37
CA ILE A 106 12.11 4.33 -4.37
C ILE A 106 12.45 4.99 -5.72
N LYS A 107 11.72 6.05 -6.11
CA LYS A 107 12.06 6.85 -7.30
C LYS A 107 13.44 7.46 -7.20
N THR A 108 13.84 7.92 -6.02
CA THR A 108 15.17 8.49 -5.82
C THR A 108 16.24 7.41 -5.69
N VAL A 109 15.92 6.27 -5.07
CA VAL A 109 16.83 5.12 -4.99
C VAL A 109 17.22 4.63 -6.39
N THR A 110 16.27 4.65 -7.32
CA THR A 110 16.45 4.13 -8.67
C THR A 110 16.89 5.17 -9.70
N SER A 111 17.03 6.45 -9.34
CA SER A 111 17.22 7.55 -10.30
C SER A 111 18.49 7.47 -11.16
N ASN A 112 19.52 6.78 -10.65
CA ASN A 112 20.83 6.70 -11.30
C ASN A 112 21.00 5.44 -12.15
N HIS A 113 19.94 4.67 -12.35
CA HIS A 113 19.97 3.40 -13.08
C HIS A 113 19.19 3.50 -14.38
N GLN A 114 19.87 3.27 -15.52
CA GLN A 114 19.21 3.23 -16.84
C GLN A 114 18.26 2.03 -16.98
N ASN A 115 18.61 0.90 -16.34
CA ASN A 115 17.81 -0.32 -16.32
C ASN A 115 17.58 -0.75 -14.87
N ILE A 116 16.34 -1.11 -14.55
CA ILE A 116 15.91 -1.48 -13.20
C ILE A 116 15.51 -2.96 -13.22
N ASP A 117 16.17 -3.78 -12.39
CA ASP A 117 15.71 -5.15 -12.12
C ASP A 117 14.44 -5.10 -11.26
N LEU A 118 13.33 -5.63 -11.79
CA LEU A 118 12.04 -5.56 -11.11
C LEU A 118 11.97 -6.41 -9.83
N ARG A 119 12.76 -7.48 -9.70
CA ARG A 119 12.81 -8.28 -8.46
C ARG A 119 13.48 -7.48 -7.36
N LEU A 120 14.58 -6.81 -7.69
CA LEU A 120 15.28 -5.91 -6.78
C LEU A 120 14.42 -4.69 -6.42
N PHE A 121 13.75 -4.08 -7.39
CA PHE A 121 12.80 -2.99 -7.15
C PHE A 121 11.68 -3.40 -6.20
N CYS A 122 11.00 -4.52 -6.49
CA CYS A 122 9.91 -5.02 -5.64
C CYS A 122 10.42 -5.41 -4.25
N PHE A 123 11.64 -5.95 -4.14
CA PHE A 123 12.27 -6.26 -2.86
C PHE A 123 12.49 -5.00 -2.00
N VAL A 124 13.07 -3.94 -2.56
CA VAL A 124 13.29 -2.68 -1.83
C VAL A 124 11.95 -1.99 -1.53
N LEU A 125 11.02 -1.96 -2.48
CA LEU A 125 9.69 -1.40 -2.24
C LEU A 125 8.96 -2.16 -1.12
N TYR A 126 9.04 -3.48 -1.12
CA TYR A 126 8.44 -4.31 -0.09
C TYR A 126 9.08 -4.04 1.28
N SER A 127 10.40 -3.92 1.38
CA SER A 127 11.05 -3.64 2.66
C SER A 127 10.63 -2.27 3.22
N LEU A 128 10.45 -1.26 2.37
CA LEU A 128 9.93 0.06 2.77
C LEU A 128 8.48 -0.03 3.29
N LEU A 129 7.63 -0.80 2.62
CA LEU A 129 6.21 -0.96 2.99
C LEU A 129 5.99 -1.93 4.17
N TRP A 130 6.84 -2.95 4.33
CA TRP A 130 6.71 -3.98 5.36
C TRP A 130 7.23 -3.52 6.72
N ASN A 131 8.30 -2.71 6.75
CA ASN A 131 8.85 -2.13 7.99
C ASN A 131 7.81 -1.31 8.80
N GLU A 132 6.64 -1.03 8.25
CA GLU A 132 5.58 -0.29 8.92
C GLU A 132 4.41 -1.13 9.47
N ARG A 133 4.21 -2.38 9.02
CA ARG A 133 3.10 -3.24 9.50
C ARG A 133 3.37 -3.89 10.86
N GLU A 134 4.64 -4.07 11.22
CA GLU A 134 5.10 -4.71 12.47
C GLU A 134 5.66 -3.70 13.50
N LYS A 135 5.17 -2.46 13.53
CA LYS A 135 5.53 -1.47 14.58
C LYS A 135 5.22 -1.90 16.04
N HIS A 136 4.67 -3.09 16.27
CA HIS A 136 4.35 -3.60 17.61
C HIS A 136 5.38 -4.57 18.21
N SER A 137 6.47 -4.92 17.51
CA SER A 137 7.46 -5.88 18.03
C SER A 137 8.87 -5.29 18.11
N GLN A 138 9.25 -4.76 19.29
CA GLN A 138 10.61 -4.48 19.83
C GLN A 138 11.77 -3.96 18.94
N SER A 139 11.58 -3.72 17.65
CA SER A 139 12.59 -3.26 16.68
C SER A 139 12.65 -1.72 16.56
N GLU A 140 11.80 -1.00 17.30
CA GLU A 140 11.72 0.47 17.30
C GLU A 140 13.04 1.16 17.71
N LEU A 141 13.88 0.50 18.52
CA LEU A 141 15.12 1.09 19.02
C LEU A 141 16.19 1.30 17.94
N PHE A 142 16.13 0.59 16.80
CA PHE A 142 17.19 0.63 15.78
C PHE A 142 16.90 1.57 14.60
N ILE A 143 15.63 1.73 14.19
CA ILE A 143 15.26 2.63 13.07
C ILE A 143 15.42 4.11 13.49
N GLN A 144 15.40 4.41 14.79
CA GLN A 144 15.60 5.76 15.31
C GLN A 144 17.03 6.30 15.17
N SER A 145 18.01 5.52 14.71
CA SER A 145 19.41 5.97 14.57
C SER A 145 19.74 6.65 13.23
N PHE A 146 18.91 6.47 12.19
CA PHE A 146 19.13 7.08 10.87
C PHE A 146 18.07 8.12 10.55
N THR A 147 18.50 9.28 10.08
CA THR A 147 17.63 10.26 9.42
C THR A 147 17.08 9.71 8.11
N GLU A 148 15.97 10.29 7.62
CA GLU A 148 15.37 9.91 6.33
C GLU A 148 16.39 10.02 5.17
N GLU A 149 17.24 11.05 5.22
CA GLU A 149 18.28 11.29 4.21
C GLU A 149 19.40 10.26 4.26
N GLU A 150 19.85 9.86 5.46
CA GLU A 150 20.85 8.79 5.62
C GLU A 150 20.31 7.45 5.15
N ARG A 151 19.05 7.13 5.50
CA ARG A 151 18.39 5.91 5.04
C ARG A 151 18.30 5.86 3.52
N LYS A 152 17.95 6.98 2.90
CA LYS A 152 17.84 7.11 1.44
C LYS A 152 19.15 6.89 0.72
N LYS A 153 20.24 7.49 1.22
CA LYS A 153 21.59 7.26 0.69
C LYS A 153 22.02 5.81 0.86
N LEU A 154 21.66 5.19 1.97
CA LEU A 154 21.98 3.81 2.23
C LEU A 154 21.26 2.85 1.27
N ASP A 155 19.95 3.04 1.09
CA ASP A 155 19.18 2.22 0.16
C ASP A 155 19.65 2.41 -1.30
N GLN A 156 20.09 3.62 -1.68
CA GLN A 156 20.76 3.88 -2.97
C GLN A 156 22.05 3.05 -3.15
N GLN A 157 22.88 2.99 -2.11
CA GLN A 157 24.12 2.22 -2.15
C GLN A 157 23.83 0.73 -2.29
N TYR A 158 22.90 0.19 -1.49
CA TYR A 158 22.47 -1.21 -1.60
C TYR A 158 21.91 -1.53 -2.99
N PHE A 159 21.03 -0.68 -3.52
CA PHE A 159 20.43 -0.87 -4.83
C PHE A 159 21.49 -0.90 -5.94
N THR A 160 22.51 -0.03 -5.85
CA THR A 160 23.63 0.01 -6.80
C THR A 160 24.45 -1.27 -6.75
N LEU A 161 24.88 -1.69 -5.56
CA LEU A 161 25.73 -2.87 -5.39
C LEU A 161 25.01 -4.15 -5.85
N TYR A 162 23.72 -4.31 -5.53
CA TYR A 162 22.95 -5.47 -5.96
C TYR A 162 22.68 -5.47 -7.46
N THR A 163 22.51 -4.29 -8.07
CA THR A 163 22.41 -4.18 -9.53
C THR A 163 23.70 -4.65 -10.20
N GLU A 164 24.86 -4.22 -9.70
CA GLU A 164 26.15 -4.68 -10.23
C GLU A 164 26.34 -6.18 -10.02
N LEU A 165 25.91 -6.70 -8.87
CA LEU A 165 26.05 -8.12 -8.56
C LEU A 165 25.21 -9.00 -9.50
N LYS A 166 23.96 -8.60 -9.73
CA LYS A 166 23.09 -9.26 -10.71
C LYS A 166 23.68 -9.20 -12.12
N TYR A 167 24.26 -8.05 -12.50
CA TYR A 167 24.94 -7.90 -13.78
C TYR A 167 26.12 -8.88 -13.94
N LEU A 168 26.99 -9.00 -12.91
CA LEU A 168 28.11 -9.94 -12.94
C LEU A 168 27.65 -11.39 -13.04
N ALA A 169 26.65 -11.77 -12.24
CA ALA A 169 26.08 -13.11 -12.26
C ALA A 169 25.41 -13.45 -13.61
N ALA A 170 24.78 -12.47 -14.26
CA ALA A 170 24.20 -12.64 -15.59
C ALA A 170 25.25 -12.84 -16.69
N LYS A 171 26.45 -12.27 -16.52
CA LYS A 171 27.56 -12.34 -17.50
C LYS A 171 28.45 -13.58 -17.36
N ASP A 172 28.18 -14.48 -16.40
CA ASP A 172 29.00 -15.67 -16.11
C ASP A 172 30.50 -15.35 -15.95
N LEU A 173 30.81 -14.13 -15.47
CA LEU A 173 32.17 -13.74 -15.12
C LEU A 173 32.71 -14.67 -14.03
N SER A 174 34.01 -14.96 -14.06
CA SER A 174 34.59 -15.83 -13.04
C SER A 174 34.36 -15.24 -11.63
N PRO A 175 33.80 -16.01 -10.68
CA PRO A 175 33.65 -15.62 -9.27
C PRO A 175 34.99 -15.25 -8.60
N SER A 176 36.11 -15.65 -9.20
CA SER A 176 37.47 -15.32 -8.75
C SER A 176 38.05 -14.06 -9.39
N SER A 177 37.30 -13.35 -10.23
CA SER A 177 37.75 -12.08 -10.82
C SER A 177 37.96 -11.02 -9.74
N SER A 178 38.91 -10.11 -9.97
CA SER A 178 39.18 -8.98 -9.07
C SER A 178 37.93 -8.13 -8.84
N GLN A 179 37.12 -7.93 -9.89
CA GLN A 179 35.88 -7.17 -9.83
C GLN A 179 34.84 -7.83 -8.90
N ALA A 180 34.64 -9.15 -9.00
CA ALA A 180 33.69 -9.86 -8.14
C ALA A 180 34.11 -9.83 -6.66
N ARG A 181 35.41 -9.95 -6.37
CA ARG A 181 35.95 -9.84 -5.01
C ARG A 181 35.78 -8.43 -4.43
N GLN A 182 36.07 -7.40 -5.23
CA GLN A 182 35.90 -6.02 -4.80
C GLN A 182 34.44 -5.69 -4.52
N LEU A 183 33.52 -6.16 -5.36
CA LEU A 183 32.09 -5.95 -5.14
C LEU A 183 31.60 -6.64 -3.85
N TYR A 184 32.05 -7.88 -3.60
CA TYR A 184 31.71 -8.58 -2.36
C TYR A 184 32.26 -7.86 -1.13
N SER A 185 33.51 -7.39 -1.17
CA SER A 185 34.10 -6.60 -0.09
C SER A 185 33.32 -5.30 0.17
N ASN A 186 32.89 -4.60 -0.88
CA ASN A 186 32.05 -3.38 -0.74
C ASN A 186 30.69 -3.69 -0.10
N ILE A 187 30.08 -4.82 -0.45
CA ILE A 187 28.81 -5.26 0.16
C ILE A 187 29.03 -5.59 1.64
N GLN A 188 30.10 -6.31 1.99
CA GLN A 188 30.42 -6.65 3.38
C GLN A 188 30.76 -5.41 4.22
N ASP A 189 31.48 -4.44 3.68
CA ASP A 189 31.74 -3.16 4.33
C ASP A 189 30.46 -2.35 4.54
N LEU A 190 29.54 -2.35 3.56
CA LEU A 190 28.23 -1.71 3.73
C LEU A 190 27.39 -2.40 4.80
N ILE A 191 27.42 -3.73 4.84
CA ILE A 191 26.75 -4.54 5.86
C ILE A 191 27.33 -4.23 7.25
N SER A 192 28.65 -4.24 7.41
CA SER A 192 29.29 -3.99 8.71
C SER A 192 29.05 -2.57 9.23
N ARG A 193 28.90 -1.58 8.35
CA ARG A 193 28.54 -0.20 8.71
C ARG A 193 27.06 -0.01 9.04
N THR A 194 26.22 -0.98 8.69
CA THR A 194 24.76 -0.89 8.88
C THR A 194 24.22 -1.85 9.94
N ILE A 195 24.95 -2.93 10.25
CA ILE A 195 24.66 -3.84 11.35
C ILE A 195 25.34 -3.31 12.62
N ILE A 196 24.59 -2.56 13.42
CA ILE A 196 24.83 -2.48 14.86
C ILE A 196 24.05 -3.68 15.43
N GLU A 197 24.75 -4.78 15.74
CA GLU A 197 24.24 -6.01 16.38
C GLU A 197 22.91 -6.58 15.86
N ASP A 198 23.00 -7.63 15.03
CA ASP A 198 21.98 -8.66 14.77
C ASP A 198 20.51 -8.19 14.68
N LYS A 199 20.05 -7.85 13.45
CA LYS A 199 18.88 -8.51 12.79
C LYS A 199 18.31 -7.85 11.53
N PHE A 200 18.70 -6.63 11.13
CA PHE A 200 18.10 -6.00 9.94
C PHE A 200 19.12 -5.34 9.00
N SER A 201 19.58 -6.12 8.02
CA SER A 201 20.13 -5.62 6.76
C SER A 201 19.19 -6.06 5.62
N PRO A 202 18.98 -5.28 4.55
CA PRO A 202 18.40 -5.79 3.31
C PRO A 202 19.14 -7.07 2.84
N THR A 203 20.43 -7.19 3.19
CA THR A 203 21.23 -8.38 2.96
C THR A 203 20.91 -9.52 3.93
N SER A 204 20.57 -9.25 5.20
CA SER A 204 20.13 -10.32 6.11
C SER A 204 18.80 -10.90 5.66
N LEU A 205 17.87 -10.09 5.14
CA LEU A 205 16.64 -10.55 4.47
C LEU A 205 16.93 -11.33 3.17
N ALA A 206 17.88 -10.88 2.35
CA ALA A 206 18.27 -11.56 1.13
C ALA A 206 19.05 -12.87 1.35
N ILE A 207 19.75 -13.01 2.48
CA ILE A 207 20.58 -14.18 2.81
C ILE A 207 19.82 -15.19 3.69
N SER A 208 18.91 -14.75 4.58
CA SER A 208 18.23 -15.64 5.55
C SER A 208 16.79 -16.04 5.20
N ASN A 209 16.10 -15.33 4.31
CA ASN A 209 14.71 -15.63 3.96
C ASN A 209 14.58 -16.07 2.49
N GLU A 210 14.40 -17.38 2.26
CA GLU A 210 14.14 -17.96 0.92
C GLU A 210 12.91 -17.36 0.21
N ILE A 211 11.99 -16.74 0.97
CA ILE A 211 10.70 -16.24 0.46
C ILE A 211 10.83 -14.88 -0.24
N PHE A 212 11.78 -14.02 0.17
CA PHE A 212 11.89 -12.64 -0.32
C PHE A 212 13.32 -12.30 -0.74
N ASN A 213 13.89 -13.13 -1.60
CA ASN A 213 15.22 -12.94 -2.14
C ASN A 213 15.15 -12.25 -3.52
N PRO A 214 15.81 -11.11 -3.76
CA PRO A 214 15.80 -10.46 -5.08
C PRO A 214 16.59 -11.25 -6.14
N PHE A 215 17.41 -12.22 -5.73
CA PHE A 215 18.27 -13.01 -6.60
C PHE A 215 17.60 -14.27 -7.12
N THR A 216 17.89 -14.63 -8.37
CA THR A 216 17.51 -15.92 -8.97
C THR A 216 18.37 -17.06 -8.44
N GLU A 217 17.97 -18.31 -8.64
CA GLU A 217 18.81 -19.47 -8.26
C GLU A 217 20.20 -19.44 -8.91
N LYS A 218 20.31 -18.98 -10.17
CA LYS A 218 21.60 -18.83 -10.86
C LYS A 218 22.48 -17.80 -10.15
N GLU A 219 21.91 -16.65 -9.82
CA GLU A 219 22.60 -15.56 -9.11
C GLU A 219 23.01 -16.00 -7.69
N LEU A 220 22.19 -16.80 -7.00
CA LEU A 220 22.53 -17.36 -5.70
C LEU A 220 23.65 -18.39 -5.76
N ARG A 221 23.70 -19.23 -6.79
CA ARG A 221 24.82 -20.15 -7.02
C ARG A 221 26.12 -19.38 -7.27
N PHE A 222 26.04 -18.30 -8.06
CA PHE A 222 27.18 -17.41 -8.29
C PHE A 222 27.68 -16.81 -6.97
N LEU A 223 26.78 -16.26 -6.14
CA LEU A 223 27.10 -15.73 -4.81
C LEU A 223 27.80 -16.75 -3.92
N LYS A 224 27.28 -17.98 -3.84
CA LYS A 224 27.87 -19.08 -3.04
C LYS A 224 29.25 -19.53 -3.53
N SER A 225 29.58 -19.25 -4.79
CA SER A 225 30.88 -19.60 -5.40
C SER A 225 31.97 -18.55 -5.19
N LEU A 226 31.66 -17.41 -4.56
CA LEU A 226 32.64 -16.37 -4.26
C LEU A 226 33.61 -16.86 -3.16
N PRO A 227 34.93 -16.71 -3.34
CA PRO A 227 35.94 -17.32 -2.46
C PRO A 227 35.92 -16.79 -1.02
N GLU A 228 35.34 -15.61 -0.76
CA GLU A 228 35.23 -15.05 0.60
C GLU A 228 34.05 -15.65 1.39
N HIS A 229 32.97 -16.10 0.73
CA HIS A 229 31.85 -16.80 1.37
C HIS A 229 32.27 -18.17 1.94
N GLN A 230 33.33 -18.79 1.41
CA GLN A 230 33.86 -20.05 1.92
C GLN A 230 34.67 -19.89 3.21
N LYS A 231 35.17 -18.67 3.51
CA LYS A 231 35.92 -18.39 4.75
C LYS A 231 35.00 -18.11 5.95
N ASP A 232 33.83 -17.51 5.75
CA ASP A 232 32.87 -17.18 6.82
C ASP A 232 32.07 -18.40 7.35
N GLN A 233 32.21 -19.59 6.74
CA GLN A 233 31.59 -20.83 7.20
C GLN A 233 32.57 -21.81 7.86
N SER A 234 33.82 -21.39 8.10
CA SER A 234 34.89 -22.19 8.70
C SER A 234 35.16 -21.83 10.16
#